data_AF-A0A4Q5RNE6-F1
#
_entry.id   AF-A0A4Q5RNE6-F1
#
_cell.length_a   1.000
_cell.length_b   1.000
_cell.length_c   1.000
_cell.angle_alpha   90.00
_cell.angle_beta   90.00
_cell.angle_gamma   90.00
#
_symmetry.space_group_name_H-M   'P 1'
#
loop_
_entity.id
_entity.type
_entity.pdbx_description
1 polymer ?
#
loop_
_entity_poly.entity_id
_entity_poly.type
_entity_poly.pdbx_seq_one_letter_code
_entity_poly.pdbx_strand_id
1 'polypeptide(L)'
;MKRPLHFRLYSNVIFPLIMAFACFATSCKKNITVDLGANEPHLIVEAYINNLMPQYNYVLLTRSINYFDQQFTGIAVSDAQVAITEGELMPDKTIAWNNSGKMFLEESADER
;
A
#
# COMPACT_ATOMS: atom_id res chain seq x y z
N MET A 1 -8.73 -70.95 1.10
CA MET A 1 -9.94 -70.13 1.35
C MET A 1 -9.83 -68.83 0.55
N LYS A 2 -10.44 -68.77 -0.65
CA LYS A 2 -10.30 -67.65 -1.60
C LYS A 2 -11.32 -66.57 -1.25
N ARG A 3 -10.87 -65.35 -0.92
CA ARG A 3 -11.78 -64.22 -0.69
C ARG A 3 -12.51 -63.87 -2.01
N PRO A 4 -13.83 -63.64 -2.00
CA PRO A 4 -14.61 -63.41 -3.21
C PRO A 4 -14.11 -62.18 -3.97
N LEU A 5 -13.99 -62.28 -5.29
CA LEU A 5 -13.43 -61.27 -6.19
C LEU A 5 -14.13 -59.90 -6.05
N HIS A 6 -15.44 -59.91 -5.75
CA HIS A 6 -16.25 -58.71 -5.49
C HIS A 6 -15.78 -57.92 -4.25
N PHE A 7 -15.24 -58.58 -3.23
CA PHE A 7 -14.74 -57.91 -2.03
C PHE A 7 -13.42 -57.16 -2.30
N ARG A 8 -12.59 -57.68 -3.23
CA ARG A 8 -11.36 -56.99 -3.66
C ARG A 8 -11.65 -55.80 -4.57
N LEU A 9 -12.64 -55.89 -5.45
CA LEU A 9 -13.04 -54.77 -6.31
C LEU A 9 -13.68 -53.62 -5.51
N TYR A 10 -14.56 -53.93 -4.56
CA TYR A 10 -15.25 -52.95 -3.71
C TYR A 10 -14.24 -52.17 -2.84
N SER A 11 -13.27 -52.87 -2.24
CA SER A 11 -12.19 -52.27 -1.47
C SER A 11 -11.27 -51.36 -2.30
N ASN A 12 -10.93 -51.76 -3.53
CA ASN A 12 -9.97 -51.03 -4.37
C ASN A 12 -10.55 -49.75 -5.00
N VAL A 13 -11.87 -49.62 -5.09
CA VAL A 13 -12.54 -48.43 -5.66
C VAL A 13 -13.04 -47.49 -4.57
N ILE A 14 -13.50 -48.02 -3.44
CA ILE A 14 -14.07 -47.20 -2.35
C ILE A 14 -12.99 -46.54 -1.51
N PHE A 15 -11.86 -47.22 -1.27
CA PHE A 15 -10.75 -46.62 -0.53
C PHE A 15 -10.18 -45.34 -1.19
N PRO A 16 -9.87 -45.30 -2.50
CA PRO A 16 -9.42 -44.06 -3.13
C PRO A 16 -10.51 -42.98 -3.20
N LEU A 17 -11.80 -43.37 -3.30
CA LEU A 17 -12.92 -42.42 -3.28
C LEU A 17 -13.05 -41.73 -1.92
N ILE A 18 -12.95 -42.50 -0.82
CA ILE A 18 -12.98 -41.96 0.54
C ILE A 18 -11.75 -41.08 0.80
N MET A 19 -10.58 -41.49 0.30
CA MET A 19 -9.35 -40.71 0.44
C MET A 19 -9.41 -39.38 -0.33
N ALA A 20 -9.96 -39.39 -1.55
CA ALA A 20 -10.20 -38.18 -2.33
C ALA A 20 -11.17 -37.23 -1.61
N PHE A 21 -12.27 -37.75 -1.07
CA PHE A 21 -13.23 -36.95 -0.31
C PHE A 21 -12.61 -36.34 0.96
N ALA A 22 -11.78 -37.10 1.67
CA ALA A 22 -11.04 -36.61 2.84
C ALA A 22 -10.04 -35.48 2.46
N CYS A 23 -9.37 -35.57 1.30
CA CYS A 23 -8.49 -34.51 0.82
C CYS A 23 -9.23 -33.21 0.47
N PHE A 24 -10.47 -33.27 -0.01
CA PHE A 24 -11.28 -32.06 -0.21
C PHE A 24 -11.76 -31.45 1.12
N ALA A 25 -12.02 -32.28 2.13
CA ALA A 25 -12.46 -31.83 3.45
C ALA A 25 -11.35 -31.16 4.29
N THR A 26 -10.07 -31.40 3.99
CA THR A 26 -8.94 -30.73 4.67
C THR A 26 -8.50 -29.42 4.01
N SER A 27 -9.22 -28.92 3.01
CA SER A 27 -9.01 -27.57 2.46
C SER A 27 -9.50 -26.51 3.48
N CYS A 28 -8.79 -26.41 4.60
CA CYS A 28 -8.92 -25.31 5.53
C CYS A 28 -8.39 -24.07 4.82
N LYS A 29 -9.31 -23.25 4.27
CA LYS A 29 -9.00 -21.87 3.94
C LYS A 29 -8.44 -21.22 5.20
N LYS A 30 -7.14 -20.94 5.21
CA LYS A 30 -6.54 -20.09 6.25
C LYS A 30 -7.15 -18.70 6.09
N ASN A 31 -8.13 -18.39 6.94
CA ASN A 31 -8.74 -17.09 6.93
C ASN A 31 -7.82 -16.15 7.71
N ILE A 32 -7.13 -15.26 6.99
CA ILE A 32 -6.27 -14.25 7.60
C ILE A 32 -7.15 -13.02 7.78
N THR A 33 -7.73 -12.87 8.96
CA THR A 33 -8.40 -11.63 9.34
C THR A 33 -7.31 -10.62 9.71
N VAL A 34 -7.03 -9.68 8.82
CA VAL A 34 -6.09 -8.60 9.08
C VAL A 34 -6.84 -7.51 9.85
N ASP A 35 -6.55 -7.39 11.14
CA ASP A 35 -7.09 -6.32 11.99
C ASP A 35 -6.12 -5.13 11.96
N LEU A 36 -6.39 -4.19 11.07
CA LEU A 36 -5.72 -2.90 11.03
C LEU A 36 -6.63 -1.95 11.81
N GLY A 37 -6.26 -1.63 13.05
CA GLY A 37 -7.03 -0.71 13.88
C GLY A 37 -7.30 0.63 13.17
N ALA A 38 -8.30 1.37 13.66
CA ALA A 38 -8.58 2.71 13.14
C ALA A 38 -7.33 3.59 13.32
N ASN A 39 -6.86 4.19 12.23
CA ASN A 39 -5.70 5.07 12.24
C ASN A 39 -6.11 6.41 11.64
N GLU A 40 -5.62 7.51 12.22
CA GLU A 40 -5.89 8.84 11.69
C GLU A 40 -5.13 9.04 10.37
N PRO A 41 -5.75 9.65 9.33
CA PRO A 41 -5.06 9.92 8.10
C PRO A 41 -3.83 10.80 8.32
N HIS A 42 -2.66 10.31 7.90
CA HIS A 42 -1.41 11.06 7.94
C HIS A 42 -1.20 11.86 6.65
N LEU A 43 -0.56 13.03 6.76
CA LEU A 43 -0.12 13.81 5.61
C LEU A 43 1.05 13.11 4.92
N ILE A 44 0.94 12.89 3.62
CA ILE A 44 1.97 12.35 2.75
C ILE A 44 2.45 13.48 1.85
N VAL A 45 3.77 13.68 1.82
CA VAL A 45 4.44 14.70 1.01
C VAL A 45 5.32 14.01 -0.02
N GLU A 46 5.01 14.19 -1.29
CA GLU A 46 5.88 13.83 -2.40
C GLU A 46 6.42 15.12 -3.02
N ALA A 47 7.73 15.21 -3.25
CA ALA A 47 8.34 16.40 -3.81
C ALA A 47 9.44 16.04 -4.79
N TYR A 48 9.47 16.76 -5.91
CA TYR A 48 10.58 16.77 -6.85
C TYR A 48 11.19 18.17 -6.86
N ILE A 49 12.42 18.28 -6.36
CA ILE A 49 13.15 19.56 -6.28
C ILE A 49 14.43 19.45 -7.10
N ASN A 50 14.59 20.36 -8.05
CA ASN A 50 15.71 20.42 -8.98
C ASN A 50 16.15 21.87 -9.20
N ASN A 51 17.46 22.12 -9.08
CA ASN A 51 18.04 23.45 -9.26
C ASN A 51 18.31 23.80 -10.73
N LEU A 52 18.49 22.80 -11.60
CA LEU A 52 18.76 22.99 -13.04
C LEU A 52 17.50 23.35 -13.82
N MET A 53 16.35 22.81 -13.41
CA MET A 53 15.06 23.11 -14.04
C MET A 53 13.99 23.43 -12.98
N PRO A 54 14.06 24.61 -12.35
CA PRO A 54 13.17 24.97 -11.25
C PRO A 54 11.69 25.00 -11.63
N GLN A 55 11.38 25.23 -12.90
CA GLN A 55 10.01 25.25 -13.43
C GLN A 55 9.29 23.89 -13.40
N TYR A 56 10.03 22.79 -13.20
CA TYR A 56 9.45 21.45 -13.03
C TYR A 56 9.41 21.00 -11.56
N ASN A 57 9.76 21.89 -10.63
CA ASN A 57 9.63 21.57 -9.22
C ASN A 57 8.16 21.43 -8.85
N TYR A 58 7.81 20.33 -8.19
CA TYR A 58 6.47 20.11 -7.69
C TYR A 58 6.49 19.55 -6.29
N VAL A 59 5.41 19.81 -5.55
CA VAL A 59 5.10 19.18 -4.28
C VAL A 59 3.66 18.72 -4.35
N LEU A 60 3.43 17.43 -4.12
CA LEU A 60 2.12 16.81 -4.06
C LEU A 60 1.81 16.46 -2.61
N LEU A 61 0.65 16.91 -2.14
CA LEU A 61 0.16 16.67 -0.79
C LEU A 61 -1.08 15.78 -0.84
N THR A 62 -1.00 14.63 -0.18
CA THR A 62 -2.12 13.69 -0.07
C THR A 62 -2.29 13.22 1.37
N ARG A 63 -3.44 12.59 1.67
CA ARG A 63 -3.63 11.88 2.94
C ARG A 63 -3.53 10.38 2.74
N SER A 64 -2.98 9.69 3.73
CA SER A 64 -2.99 8.23 3.75
C SER A 64 -4.42 7.69 3.76
N ILE A 65 -4.66 6.66 2.95
CA ILE A 65 -5.94 5.96 2.90
C ILE A 65 -5.90 4.67 3.71
N ASN A 66 -7.07 4.21 4.15
CA ASN A 66 -7.19 2.92 4.83
C ASN A 66 -7.04 1.78 3.82
N TYR A 67 -6.35 0.70 4.21
CA TYR A 67 -6.11 -0.47 3.36
C TYR A 67 -7.39 -1.10 2.81
N PHE A 68 -8.48 -1.08 3.59
CA PHE A 68 -9.77 -1.65 3.18
C PHE A 68 -10.66 -0.66 2.42
N ASP A 69 -10.23 0.59 2.26
CA ASP A 69 -10.96 1.57 1.48
C ASP A 69 -10.72 1.33 -0.02
N GLN A 70 -11.81 1.22 -0.78
CA GLN A 70 -11.76 1.00 -2.23
C GLN A 70 -11.76 2.31 -3.02
N GLN A 71 -11.90 3.45 -2.32
CA GLN A 71 -11.76 4.78 -2.90
C GLN A 71 -10.26 5.05 -3.08
N PHE A 72 -9.68 4.59 -4.20
CA PHE A 72 -8.27 4.85 -4.58
C PHE A 72 -7.99 6.31 -5.00
N THR A 73 -8.84 7.24 -4.59
CA THR A 73 -8.61 8.66 -4.76
C THR A 73 -7.77 9.10 -3.57
N GLY A 74 -6.45 9.27 -3.77
CA GLY A 74 -5.62 9.95 -2.80
C GLY A 74 -6.32 11.27 -2.44
N ILE A 75 -6.67 11.46 -1.17
CA ILE A 75 -7.41 12.65 -0.75
C ILE A 75 -6.43 13.80 -0.86
N ALA A 76 -6.55 14.56 -1.95
CA ALA A 76 -5.77 15.77 -2.19
C ALA A 76 -5.96 16.72 -1.00
N VAL A 77 -4.88 17.38 -0.61
CA VAL A 77 -4.92 18.40 0.44
C VAL A 77 -5.03 19.75 -0.24
N SER A 78 -6.23 20.34 -0.18
CA SER A 78 -6.49 21.69 -0.71
C SER A 78 -6.08 22.78 0.27
N ASP A 79 -5.91 24.00 -0.26
CA ASP A 79 -5.66 25.23 0.50
C ASP A 79 -4.38 25.21 1.35
N ALA A 80 -3.45 24.31 1.03
CA ALA A 80 -2.16 24.22 1.71
C ALA A 80 -1.19 25.28 1.17
N GLN A 81 -0.47 25.96 2.08
CA GLN A 81 0.64 26.82 1.69
C GLN A 81 1.94 26.01 1.71
N VAL A 82 2.51 25.78 0.53
CA VAL A 82 3.80 25.11 0.38
C VAL A 82 4.87 26.12 0.02
N ALA A 83 6.03 25.99 0.65
CA ALA A 83 7.18 26.81 0.32
C ALA A 83 8.47 25.99 0.28
N ILE A 84 9.33 26.34 -0.68
CA ILE A 84 10.67 25.80 -0.83
C ILE A 84 11.67 26.87 -0.38
N THR A 85 12.62 26.46 0.44
CA THR A 85 13.70 27.33 0.94
C THR A 85 15.03 26.69 0.61
N GLU A 86 15.94 27.46 0.02
CA GLU A 86 17.31 27.00 -0.20
C GLU A 86 18.03 26.82 1.13
N GLY A 87 18.85 25.76 1.20
CA GLY A 87 19.66 25.46 2.37
C GLY A 87 21.06 25.02 1.96
N GLU A 88 22.06 25.45 2.71
CA GLU A 88 23.45 25.02 2.54
C GLU A 88 23.84 24.05 3.66
N LEU A 89 24.50 22.95 3.28
CA LEU A 89 25.03 21.99 4.24
C LEU A 89 26.30 22.55 4.88
N MET A 90 26.25 22.77 6.19
CA MET A 90 27.36 23.30 6.96
C MET A 90 28.36 22.18 7.34
N PRO A 91 29.61 22.53 7.71
CA PRO A 91 30.61 21.54 8.13
C PRO A 91 30.20 20.67 9.33
N ASP A 92 29.29 21.16 10.17
CA ASP A 92 28.72 20.46 11.33
C ASP A 92 27.53 19.55 10.99
N LYS A 93 27.21 19.39 9.69
CA LYS A 93 26.07 18.63 9.15
C LYS A 93 24.70 19.23 9.44
N THR A 94 24.64 20.48 9.89
CA THR A 94 23.39 21.22 9.95
C THR A 94 23.07 21.87 8.60
N ILE A 95 21.81 22.22 8.38
CA ILE A 95 21.40 22.98 7.18
C ILE A 95 21.21 24.43 7.59
N ALA A 96 21.98 25.34 6.98
CA ALA A 96 21.78 26.77 7.08
C ALA A 96 20.73 27.21 6.05
N TRP A 97 19.52 27.51 6.54
CA TRP A 97 18.39 27.90 5.68
C TRP A 97 18.43 29.38 5.31
N ASN A 98 18.33 29.68 4.01
CA ASN A 98 18.18 31.04 3.51
C ASN A 98 16.70 31.45 3.45
N ASN A 99 16.15 31.89 4.58
CA ASN A 99 14.73 32.29 4.67
C ASN A 99 14.34 33.44 3.73
N SER A 100 15.31 34.24 3.28
CA SER A 100 15.09 35.34 2.33
C SER A 100 14.83 34.85 0.90
N GLY A 101 15.27 33.63 0.57
CA GLY A 101 15.06 32.97 -0.73
C GLY A 101 13.82 32.07 -0.79
N LYS A 102 12.90 32.22 0.16
CA LYS A 102 11.71 31.37 0.26
C LYS A 102 10.77 31.61 -0.94
N MET A 103 10.45 30.55 -1.66
CA MET A 103 9.52 30.55 -2.79
C MET A 103 8.25 29.79 -2.43
N PHE A 104 7.09 30.40 -2.65
CA PHE A 104 5.80 29.75 -2.45
C PHE A 104 5.35 29.08 -3.74
N LEU A 105 4.87 27.85 -3.64
CA LEU A 105 4.26 27.14 -4.76
C LEU A 105 2.79 27.53 -4.88
N GLU A 106 2.32 27.63 -6.12
CA GLU A 106 0.92 27.86 -6.44
C GLU A 106 0.22 26.51 -6.62
N GLU A 107 -0.99 26.40 -6.08
CA GLU A 107 -1.86 25.23 -6.23
C GLU A 107 -2.31 25.10 -7.70
N SER A 108 -2.28 23.89 -8.26
CA SER A 108 -2.67 23.68 -9.65
C SER A 108 -4.18 23.79 -9.81
N ALA A 109 -4.64 24.43 -10.89
CA ALA A 109 -6.07 24.70 -11.12
C ALA A 109 -6.93 23.43 -11.34
N ASP A 110 -6.30 22.28 -11.63
CA ASP A 110 -6.97 21.01 -11.87
C ASP A 110 -7.38 20.27 -10.57
N GLU A 111 -7.01 20.80 -9.39
CA GLU A 111 -7.25 20.18 -8.08
C GLU A 111 -8.43 20.81 -7.30
N ARG A 112 -9.21 21.72 -7.91
CA ARG A 112 -10.44 22.33 -7.33
C ARG A 112 -11.74 21.79 -7.92
#